data_AF-A0A4U5UGJ5-F1
#
_entry.id   AF-A0A4U5UGJ5-F1
#
_cell.length_a   1.000
_cell.length_b   1.000
_cell.length_c   1.000
_cell.angle_alpha   90.00
_cell.angle_beta   90.00
_cell.angle_gamma   90.00
#
_symmetry.space_group_name_H-M   'P 1'
#
loop_
_entity.id
_entity.type
_entity.pdbx_description
1 polymer ?
#
loop_
_entity_poly.entity_id
_entity_poly.type
_entity_poly.pdbx_seq_one_letter_code
_entity_poly.pdbx_strand_id
1 'polypeptide(L)'
;MPLHMNEASGSWCRSRSRLFDRLLEMEMNQDNMQRKPVRLIAAACNNSGIGKDGKVPWNLPTVPDHAHFLCQDFESAVHLAAQPPLADLIDTVWVVGGTRVYKDALKHPWCDLVYLTHVMADFDCDVFFPEFNRGLYQLQESIFVAARRICLSVSQSAAYVNDSLYSG
;
A
#
# COMPACT_ATOMS: atom_id res chain seq x y z
N MET A 1 -41.36 54.50 -13.78
CA MET A 1 -41.37 53.29 -14.62
C MET A 1 -39.97 52.70 -14.65
N PRO A 2 -39.73 51.57 -13.98
CA PRO A 2 -38.60 50.69 -14.23
C PRO A 2 -39.03 49.48 -15.07
N LEU A 3 -38.28 49.17 -16.13
CA LEU A 3 -38.52 48.02 -16.99
C LEU A 3 -37.97 46.74 -16.36
N HIS A 4 -38.84 45.74 -16.31
CA HIS A 4 -38.60 44.35 -15.98
C HIS A 4 -38.28 43.60 -17.27
N MET A 5 -37.19 42.84 -17.36
CA MET A 5 -37.01 41.65 -18.24
C MET A 5 -35.84 40.83 -17.66
N ASN A 6 -35.96 39.64 -17.06
CA ASN A 6 -36.53 38.32 -17.39
C ASN A 6 -35.40 37.30 -17.65
N GLU A 7 -35.50 36.15 -16.97
CA GLU A 7 -34.59 35.01 -17.08
C GLU A 7 -34.53 34.48 -18.52
N ALA A 8 -33.32 34.14 -18.96
CA ALA A 8 -33.09 33.40 -20.20
C ALA A 8 -32.23 32.17 -19.91
N SER A 9 -32.91 31.02 -19.81
CA SER A 9 -32.38 29.69 -20.05
C SER A 9 -31.65 29.66 -21.41
N GLY A 10 -30.34 29.38 -21.38
CA GLY A 10 -29.49 29.28 -22.57
C GLY A 10 -28.74 27.96 -22.61
N SER A 11 -29.38 26.94 -23.19
CA SER A 11 -28.73 25.74 -23.72
C SER A 11 -27.68 26.17 -24.77
N TRP A 12 -26.40 25.95 -24.50
CA TRP A 12 -25.35 25.97 -25.52
C TRP A 12 -24.98 24.55 -25.92
N CYS A 13 -24.82 24.39 -27.22
CA CYS A 13 -24.96 23.19 -28.01
C CYS A 13 -23.77 22.20 -27.92
N ARG A 14 -24.08 20.94 -28.22
CA ARG A 14 -23.23 19.74 -28.33
C ARG A 14 -21.98 19.93 -29.20
N SER A 15 -20.82 19.82 -28.57
CA SER A 15 -19.83 18.76 -28.82
C SER A 15 -18.62 19.02 -27.93
N ARG A 16 -18.76 18.74 -26.62
CA ARG A 16 -17.56 18.40 -25.85
C ARG A 16 -17.00 17.13 -26.48
N SER A 17 -15.72 17.15 -26.86
CA SER A 17 -15.11 15.93 -27.35
C SER A 17 -15.17 14.88 -26.23
N ARG A 18 -15.36 13.60 -26.55
CA ARG A 18 -15.19 12.51 -25.57
C ARG A 18 -13.80 12.51 -24.91
N LEU A 19 -12.87 13.30 -25.43
CA LEU A 19 -11.57 13.60 -24.85
C LEU A 19 -11.69 14.69 -23.78
N PHE A 20 -12.45 15.77 -23.99
CA PHE A 20 -12.69 16.79 -22.96
C PHE A 20 -13.55 16.27 -21.80
N ASP A 21 -14.54 15.43 -22.06
CA ASP A 21 -15.31 14.79 -20.97
C ASP A 21 -14.46 13.74 -20.23
N ARG A 22 -13.58 12.99 -20.93
CA ARG A 22 -12.59 12.11 -20.27
C ARG A 22 -11.49 12.88 -19.54
N LEU A 23 -11.08 14.04 -20.05
CA LEU A 23 -10.09 14.92 -19.40
C LEU A 23 -10.69 15.54 -18.15
N LEU A 24 -11.97 15.93 -18.15
CA LEU A 24 -12.68 16.37 -16.94
C LEU A 24 -12.92 15.21 -15.96
N GLU A 25 -13.23 13.99 -16.42
CA GLU A 25 -13.28 12.79 -15.55
C GLU A 25 -11.90 12.41 -14.98
N MET A 26 -10.82 12.61 -15.75
CA MET A 26 -9.44 12.36 -15.33
C MET A 26 -8.91 13.46 -14.40
N GLU A 27 -9.28 14.73 -14.62
CA GLU A 27 -8.98 15.86 -13.73
C GLU A 27 -9.81 15.78 -12.43
N MET A 28 -11.02 15.20 -12.48
CA MET A 28 -11.84 14.91 -11.29
C MET A 28 -11.41 13.66 -10.50
N ASN A 29 -10.38 12.93 -10.93
CA ASN A 29 -9.95 11.69 -10.26
C ASN A 29 -8.75 11.86 -9.30
N GLN A 30 -8.24 13.08 -9.13
CA GLN A 30 -7.24 13.37 -8.08
C GLN A 30 -7.87 13.78 -6.74
N ASP A 31 -9.14 14.22 -6.73
CA ASP A 31 -9.83 14.70 -5.52
C ASP A 31 -10.54 13.60 -4.71
N ASN A 32 -10.61 12.36 -5.22
CA ASN A 32 -11.29 11.25 -4.53
C ASN A 32 -10.32 10.17 -4.00
N MET A 33 -9.07 10.54 -3.71
CA MET A 33 -8.12 9.61 -3.11
C MET A 33 -8.36 9.54 -1.60
N GLN A 34 -8.91 8.42 -1.14
CA GLN A 34 -9.11 8.17 0.28
C GLN A 34 -7.83 7.64 0.91
N ARG A 35 -7.21 8.44 1.80
CA ARG A 35 -6.02 7.99 2.55
C ARG A 35 -6.32 6.69 3.29
N LYS A 36 -5.50 5.67 3.03
CA LYS A 36 -5.52 4.39 3.77
C LYS A 36 -4.27 4.29 4.65
N PRO A 37 -4.41 4.03 5.97
CA PRO A 37 -3.25 3.74 6.82
C PRO A 37 -2.42 2.60 6.23
N VAL A 38 -1.10 2.77 6.20
CA VAL A 38 -0.14 1.74 5.83
C VAL A 38 0.51 1.23 7.11
N ARG A 39 0.51 -0.09 7.30
CA ARG A 39 1.08 -0.73 8.49
C ARG A 39 1.94 -1.90 8.12
N LEU A 40 3.05 -2.06 8.81
CA LEU A 40 3.97 -3.17 8.59
C LEU A 40 3.80 -4.20 9.70
N ILE A 41 3.97 -5.47 9.36
CA ILE A 41 4.19 -6.53 10.33
C ILE A 41 5.38 -7.37 9.90
N ALA A 42 6.33 -7.59 10.80
CA ALA A 42 7.52 -8.38 10.55
C ALA A 42 7.95 -9.14 11.79
N ALA A 43 8.64 -10.26 11.61
CA ALA A 43 9.37 -10.96 12.65
C ALA A 43 10.86 -10.93 12.30
N ALA A 44 11.67 -10.37 13.19
CA ALA A 44 13.10 -10.23 12.98
C ALA A 44 13.87 -10.79 14.18
N CYS A 45 14.94 -11.53 13.90
CA CYS A 45 15.80 -12.08 14.93
C CYS A 45 16.82 -11.05 15.47
N ASN A 46 17.69 -11.45 16.40
CA ASN A 46 18.60 -10.51 17.09
C ASN A 46 19.50 -9.70 16.12
N ASN A 47 19.87 -10.28 14.98
CA ASN A 47 20.66 -9.62 13.94
C ASN A 47 19.80 -8.89 12.88
N SER A 48 18.51 -8.67 13.16
CA SER A 48 17.49 -8.15 12.23
C SER A 48 17.20 -9.02 11.01
N GLY A 49 17.63 -10.29 11.02
CA GLY A 49 17.35 -11.24 9.96
C GLY A 49 15.87 -11.61 9.87
N ILE A 50 15.34 -11.69 8.65
CA ILE A 50 13.94 -12.01 8.35
C ILE A 50 13.78 -13.15 7.33
N GLY A 51 14.88 -13.63 6.76
CA GLY A 51 14.86 -14.69 5.76
C GLY A 51 16.26 -15.13 5.35
N LYS A 52 16.32 -16.29 4.67
CA LYS A 52 17.52 -16.87 4.09
C LYS A 52 17.23 -17.35 2.66
N ASP A 53 18.21 -17.23 1.77
CA ASP A 53 18.22 -17.74 0.39
C ASP A 53 17.24 -17.07 -0.59
N GLY A 54 16.48 -16.06 -0.15
CA GLY A 54 15.74 -15.08 -0.98
C GLY A 54 14.94 -15.60 -2.18
N LYS A 55 14.68 -16.91 -2.28
CA LYS A 55 14.28 -17.55 -3.54
C LYS A 55 12.78 -17.42 -3.75
N VAL A 56 12.41 -16.47 -4.60
CA VAL A 56 11.20 -16.53 -5.42
C VAL A 56 11.63 -16.63 -6.90
N PRO A 57 11.44 -17.78 -7.58
CA PRO A 57 12.00 -18.04 -8.90
C PRO A 57 11.10 -17.56 -10.05
N TRP A 58 10.42 -16.43 -9.93
CA TRP A 58 9.48 -15.98 -10.97
C TRP A 58 9.46 -14.45 -11.17
N ASN A 59 9.57 -14.07 -12.45
CA ASN A 59 8.90 -12.87 -12.96
C ASN A 59 7.42 -13.19 -12.99
N LEU A 60 6.59 -12.39 -12.31
CA LEU A 60 5.13 -12.53 -12.35
C LEU A 60 4.59 -11.56 -13.40
N PRO A 61 4.45 -11.95 -14.68
CA PRO A 61 3.80 -11.09 -15.67
C PRO A 61 2.30 -10.97 -15.43
N THR A 62 1.72 -11.89 -14.66
CA THR A 62 0.28 -12.00 -14.42
C THR A 62 -0.01 -12.17 -12.94
N VAL A 63 -1.23 -11.82 -12.54
CA VAL A 63 -1.72 -12.00 -11.17
C VAL A 63 -1.58 -13.48 -10.77
N PRO A 64 -0.87 -13.80 -9.68
CA PRO A 64 -0.76 -15.17 -9.18
C PRO A 64 -2.11 -15.76 -8.73
N ASP A 65 -2.17 -17.08 -8.63
CA ASP A 65 -3.33 -17.77 -8.05
C ASP A 65 -3.64 -17.21 -6.65
N HIS A 66 -4.92 -16.96 -6.40
CA HIS A 66 -5.47 -16.39 -5.16
C HIS A 66 -5.11 -14.93 -4.86
N ALA A 67 -4.30 -14.27 -5.70
CA ALA A 67 -4.15 -12.82 -5.67
C ALA A 67 -5.26 -12.17 -6.50
N HIS A 68 -5.73 -11.01 -6.05
CA HIS A 68 -6.69 -10.22 -6.85
C HIS A 68 -5.96 -9.23 -7.76
N PHE A 69 -4.82 -8.71 -7.28
CA PHE A 69 -4.08 -7.65 -7.92
C PHE A 69 -2.58 -7.95 -7.90
N LEU A 70 -1.92 -7.52 -8.98
CA LEU A 70 -0.48 -7.47 -9.09
C LEU A 70 -0.10 -6.04 -9.50
N CYS A 71 0.73 -5.40 -8.67
CA CYS A 71 1.21 -4.06 -8.90
C CYS A 71 2.69 -4.09 -9.28
N GLN A 72 3.14 -3.14 -10.09
CA GLN A 72 4.55 -3.04 -10.48
C GLN A 72 5.42 -2.49 -9.35
N ASP A 73 4.83 -1.68 -8.47
CA ASP A 73 5.49 -1.01 -7.35
C ASP A 73 4.55 -0.81 -6.16
N PHE A 74 5.13 -0.44 -5.02
CA PHE A 74 4.40 -0.17 -3.79
C PHE A 74 3.42 1.00 -3.93
N GLU A 75 3.82 2.08 -4.61
CA GLU A 75 3.00 3.28 -4.76
C GLU A 75 1.71 2.99 -5.54
N SER A 76 1.81 2.22 -6.63
CA SER A 76 0.68 1.77 -7.43
C SER A 76 -0.30 0.94 -6.60
N ALA A 77 0.18 0.12 -5.66
CA ALA A 77 -0.68 -0.65 -4.77
C ALA A 77 -1.43 0.25 -3.77
N VAL A 78 -0.74 1.25 -3.21
CA VAL A 78 -1.36 2.26 -2.33
C VAL A 78 -2.41 3.07 -3.08
N HIS A 79 -2.10 3.50 -4.30
CA HIS A 79 -3.02 4.25 -5.15
C HIS A 79 -4.28 3.44 -5.49
N LEU A 80 -4.10 2.17 -5.87
CA LEU A 80 -5.19 1.23 -6.14
C LEU A 80 -6.10 1.06 -4.92
N ALA A 81 -5.53 0.94 -3.72
CA ALA A 81 -6.29 0.80 -2.48
C ALA A 81 -7.03 2.09 -2.07
N ALA A 82 -6.56 3.25 -2.54
CA ALA A 82 -7.09 4.56 -2.20
C ALA A 82 -8.19 5.05 -3.17
N GLN A 83 -8.50 4.28 -4.24
CA GLN A 83 -9.47 4.65 -5.25
C GLN A 83 -10.72 3.76 -5.25
N PRO A 84 -11.91 4.29 -5.60
CA PRO A 84 -13.10 3.49 -5.78
C PRO A 84 -12.93 2.40 -6.86
N PRO A 85 -13.57 1.22 -6.70
CA PRO A 85 -14.43 0.86 -5.57
C PRO A 85 -13.66 0.33 -4.36
N LEU A 86 -12.34 0.12 -4.47
CA LEU A 86 -11.54 -0.51 -3.42
C LEU A 86 -11.40 0.36 -2.18
N ALA A 87 -11.39 1.68 -2.37
CA ALA A 87 -11.40 2.64 -1.28
C ALA A 87 -12.56 2.40 -0.30
N ASP A 88 -13.72 1.94 -0.77
CA ASP A 88 -14.88 1.70 0.10
C ASP A 88 -14.84 0.32 0.79
N LEU A 89 -13.91 -0.54 0.37
CA LEU A 89 -13.76 -1.92 0.87
C LEU A 89 -12.51 -2.10 1.75
N ILE A 90 -11.48 -1.29 1.52
CA ILE A 90 -10.18 -1.39 2.17
C ILE A 90 -10.08 -0.33 3.26
N ASP A 91 -9.94 -0.79 4.50
CA ASP A 91 -9.73 0.08 5.65
C ASP A 91 -8.25 0.35 5.93
N THR A 92 -7.36 -0.62 5.67
CA THR A 92 -5.93 -0.54 6.02
C THR A 92 -5.10 -1.40 5.07
N VAL A 93 -3.95 -0.87 4.65
CA VAL A 93 -2.96 -1.58 3.85
C VAL A 93 -1.93 -2.22 4.79
N TRP A 94 -1.86 -3.55 4.79
CA TRP A 94 -0.88 -4.30 5.58
C TRP A 94 0.27 -4.79 4.69
N VAL A 95 1.48 -4.39 5.03
CA VAL A 95 2.71 -4.79 4.36
C VAL A 95 3.34 -5.94 5.13
N VAL A 96 3.48 -7.07 4.43
CA VAL A 96 3.94 -8.36 4.98
C VAL A 96 5.28 -8.82 4.40
N GLY A 97 6.01 -7.91 3.74
CA GLY A 97 7.37 -8.10 3.24
C GLY A 97 7.46 -8.33 1.74
N GLY A 98 8.67 -8.47 1.16
CA GLY A 98 9.98 -8.53 1.82
C GLY A 98 10.68 -7.18 2.07
N THR A 99 12.01 -7.20 2.26
CA THR A 99 12.85 -6.02 2.61
C THR A 99 12.58 -4.78 1.75
N ARG A 100 12.31 -4.97 0.45
CA ARG A 100 12.11 -3.87 -0.48
C ARG A 100 10.81 -3.11 -0.21
N VAL A 101 9.68 -3.80 -0.20
CA VAL A 101 8.39 -3.16 0.12
C VAL A 101 8.36 -2.64 1.56
N TYR A 102 9.10 -3.26 2.50
CA TYR A 102 9.29 -2.67 3.83
C TYR A 102 9.99 -1.31 3.76
N LYS A 103 11.08 -1.18 2.98
CA LYS A 103 11.80 0.10 2.81
C LYS A 103 10.91 1.17 2.22
N ASP A 104 10.11 0.83 1.22
CA ASP A 104 9.22 1.79 0.56
C ASP A 104 8.09 2.21 1.49
N ALA A 105 7.47 1.26 2.19
CA ALA A 105 6.43 1.52 3.16
C ALA A 105 6.92 2.41 4.32
N LEU A 106 8.10 2.14 4.89
CA LEU A 106 8.67 2.95 6.00
C LEU A 106 8.96 4.40 5.61
N LYS A 107 9.12 4.70 4.32
CA LYS A 107 9.33 6.06 3.81
C LYS A 107 8.01 6.76 3.45
N HIS A 108 6.93 6.00 3.34
CA HIS A 108 5.66 6.51 2.86
C HIS A 108 4.94 7.34 3.95
N PRO A 109 4.38 8.53 3.63
CA PRO A 109 3.76 9.41 4.62
C PRO A 109 2.52 8.82 5.29
N TRP A 110 1.93 7.77 4.73
CA TRP A 110 0.79 7.07 5.34
C TRP A 110 1.18 5.91 6.25
N CYS A 111 2.49 5.62 6.40
CA CYS A 111 2.96 4.60 7.32
C CYS A 111 2.91 5.10 8.77
N ASP A 112 1.95 4.61 9.54
CA ASP A 112 1.71 5.06 10.92
C ASP A 112 2.13 4.05 11.98
N LEU A 113 2.28 2.78 11.63
CA LEU A 113 2.51 1.71 12.62
C LEU A 113 3.36 0.56 12.07
N VAL A 114 4.26 0.06 12.92
CA VAL A 114 5.13 -1.10 12.65
C VAL A 114 4.98 -2.10 13.80
N TYR A 115 4.44 -3.27 13.48
CA TYR A 115 4.42 -4.43 14.39
C TYR A 115 5.69 -5.26 14.16
N LEU A 116 6.68 -5.09 15.03
CA LEU A 116 7.94 -5.82 14.95
C LEU A 116 8.01 -6.87 16.06
N THR A 117 7.94 -8.14 15.68
CA THR A 117 8.22 -9.25 16.60
C THR A 117 9.72 -9.43 16.73
N HIS A 118 10.26 -9.19 17.91
CA HIS A 118 11.67 -9.45 18.20
C HIS A 118 11.87 -10.92 18.60
N VAL A 119 12.44 -11.72 17.70
CA VAL A 119 12.75 -13.12 17.94
C VAL A 119 14.07 -13.20 18.67
N MET A 120 14.03 -13.57 19.95
CA MET A 120 15.19 -13.66 20.85
C MET A 120 16.08 -14.88 20.55
N ALA A 121 16.56 -15.00 19.33
CA ALA A 121 17.44 -16.06 18.84
C ALA A 121 18.31 -15.52 17.69
N ASP A 122 19.41 -16.21 17.42
CA ASP A 122 20.28 -15.93 16.28
C ASP A 122 20.02 -16.95 15.16
N PHE A 123 19.88 -16.45 13.94
CA PHE A 123 19.73 -17.30 12.75
C PHE A 123 20.72 -16.86 11.68
N ASP A 124 21.13 -17.82 10.85
CA ASP A 124 21.85 -17.54 9.61
C ASP A 124 20.85 -16.94 8.60
N CYS A 125 21.02 -15.66 8.28
CA CYS A 125 20.11 -14.88 7.43
C CYS A 125 20.92 -14.07 6.42
N ASP A 126 20.36 -13.90 5.22
CA ASP A 126 20.89 -13.02 4.16
C ASP A 126 19.90 -11.91 3.76
N VAL A 127 18.66 -11.99 4.24
CA VAL A 127 17.61 -10.96 4.09
C VAL A 127 17.31 -10.36 5.45
N PHE A 128 17.36 -9.03 5.53
CA PHE A 128 17.25 -8.29 6.80
C PHE A 128 16.11 -7.27 6.76
N PHE A 129 15.47 -7.06 7.91
CA PHE A 129 14.52 -5.96 8.10
C PHE A 129 15.27 -4.62 7.99
N PRO A 130 14.75 -3.64 7.24
CA PRO A 130 15.44 -2.36 7.09
C PRO A 130 15.49 -1.56 8.40
N GLU A 131 16.58 -0.82 8.59
CA GLU A 131 16.63 0.22 9.61
C GLU A 131 15.61 1.32 9.31
N PHE A 132 15.01 1.88 10.35
CA PHE A 132 14.04 2.96 10.26
C PHE A 132 14.31 4.06 11.28
N ASN A 133 13.85 5.26 10.97
CA ASN A 133 14.16 6.45 11.76
C ASN A 133 13.46 6.42 13.13
N ARG A 134 14.23 6.18 14.19
CA ARG A 134 13.75 6.15 15.58
C ARG A 134 13.30 7.51 16.12
N GLY A 135 13.58 8.60 15.40
CA GLY A 135 13.00 9.93 15.68
C GLY A 135 11.57 10.08 15.17
N LEU A 136 11.15 9.25 14.20
CA LEU A 136 9.77 9.23 13.68
C LEU A 136 8.89 8.21 14.40
N TYR A 137 9.49 7.14 14.92
CA TYR A 137 8.77 6.04 15.58
C TYR A 137 9.12 5.94 17.05
N GLN A 138 8.09 5.89 17.89
CA GLN A 138 8.21 5.62 19.32
C GLN A 138 7.61 4.24 19.63
N LEU A 139 8.29 3.46 20.49
CA LEU A 139 7.75 2.20 21.00
C LEU A 139 6.49 2.49 21.82
N GLN A 140 5.35 1.96 21.39
CA GLN A 140 4.09 2.08 22.12
C GLN A 140 3.92 0.95 23.15
N GLU A 141 4.09 -0.29 22.74
CA GLU A 141 3.87 -1.47 23.58
C GLU A 141 4.91 -2.55 23.28
N SER A 142 5.28 -3.33 24.30
CA SER A 142 6.11 -4.53 24.16
C SER A 142 5.50 -5.65 24.98
N ILE A 143 5.19 -6.77 24.33
CA ILE A 143 4.61 -7.96 24.95
C ILE A 143 5.62 -9.10 24.78
N PHE A 144 6.01 -9.71 25.89
CA PHE A 144 6.82 -10.92 25.88
C PHE A 144 5.92 -12.15 25.81
N VAL A 145 6.03 -12.90 24.71
CA VAL A 145 5.33 -14.19 24.55
C VAL A 145 6.36 -15.31 24.61
N ALA A 146 6.34 -16.08 25.71
CA ALA A 146 7.10 -17.33 25.80
C ALA A 146 6.47 -18.35 24.83
N ALA A 147 7.17 -18.68 23.74
CA ALA A 147 6.61 -19.39 22.60
C ALA A 147 6.07 -20.79 22.95
N ARG A 148 4.77 -21.02 22.69
CA ARG A 148 4.24 -22.36 22.36
C ARG A 148 3.47 -22.44 21.03
N ARG A 149 3.06 -21.30 20.45
CA ARG A 149 2.56 -21.12 19.07
C ARG A 149 2.15 -19.65 18.93
N ILE A 150 2.73 -18.92 17.98
CA ILE A 150 2.20 -17.61 17.55
C ILE A 150 1.56 -17.88 16.18
N CYS A 151 0.23 -17.81 16.12
CA CYS A 151 -0.53 -17.88 14.88
C CYS A 151 -1.02 -16.45 14.58
N LEU A 152 -0.48 -15.82 13.55
CA LEU A 152 -0.97 -14.54 13.04
C LEU A 152 -1.65 -14.83 11.72
N SER A 153 -2.98 -15.00 11.73
CA SER A 153 -3.76 -15.08 10.48
C SER A 153 -4.16 -13.67 10.07
N VAL A 154 -3.62 -13.18 8.96
CA VAL A 154 -4.18 -11.99 8.28
C VAL A 154 -5.10 -12.51 7.18
N SER A 155 -6.42 -12.54 7.46
CA SER A 155 -7.43 -12.86 6.45
C SER A 155 -7.95 -11.56 5.86
N GLN A 156 -7.38 -11.11 4.74
CA GLN A 156 -7.96 -10.09 3.87
C GLN A 156 -7.25 -10.09 2.52
N SER A 157 -7.91 -9.56 1.48
CA SER A 157 -7.50 -9.57 0.08
C SER A 157 -6.01 -9.28 -0.11
N ALA A 158 -5.27 -10.25 -0.65
CA ALA A 158 -3.84 -10.11 -0.89
C ALA A 158 -3.56 -9.42 -2.24
N ALA A 159 -2.69 -8.43 -2.22
CA ALA A 159 -2.07 -7.82 -3.38
C ALA A 159 -0.56 -8.07 -3.32
N TYR A 160 0.05 -8.32 -4.47
CA TYR A 160 1.49 -8.56 -4.59
C TYR A 160 2.16 -7.43 -5.38
N VAL A 161 3.36 -7.06 -4.96
CA VAL A 161 4.23 -6.13 -5.69
C VAL A 161 5.25 -6.96 -6.46
N ASN A 162 5.37 -6.74 -7.77
CA ASN A 162 6.33 -7.47 -8.59
C ASN A 162 7.74 -6.92 -8.37
N ASP A 163 8.54 -7.67 -7.62
CA ASP A 163 9.92 -7.28 -7.33
C ASP A 163 10.86 -7.36 -8.56
N SER A 164 10.51 -8.09 -9.61
CA SER A 164 11.43 -8.38 -10.72
C SER A 164 11.67 -7.24 -11.74
N LEU A 165 10.94 -6.12 -11.65
CA LEU A 165 11.07 -4.98 -12.59
C LEU A 165 11.96 -3.83 -12.07
N TYR A 166 12.52 -3.94 -10.87
CA TYR A 166 13.42 -2.95 -10.26
C TYR A 166 14.91 -3.32 -10.41
N SER A 167 15.30 -3.74 -11.60
CA SER A 167 16.71 -3.74 -11.99
C SER A 167 16.99 -2.45 -12.75
N GLY A 168 17.37 -1.41 -11.99
CA GLY A 168 17.93 -0.15 -12.46
C GLY A 168 19.15 0.19 -11.62
#